data_AF-A0AA39I291-F1
#
_entry.id   AF-A0AA39I291-F1
#
_cell.length_a   1.000
_cell.length_b   1.000
_cell.length_c   1.000
_cell.angle_alpha   90.00
_cell.angle_beta   90.00
_cell.angle_gamma   90.00
#
_symmetry.space_group_name_H-M   'P 1'
#
loop_
_entity.id
_entity.type
_entity.pdbx_description
1 polymer ?
#
loop_
_entity_poly.entity_id
_entity_poly.type
_entity_poly.pdbx_seq_one_letter_code
_entity_poly.pdbx_strand_id
1 'polypeptide(L)'
;MEASTIAVSCAECFLVGPMEKEVRVEWRLGASGVNLIDWIGMYEVDEHNPLLYLDYKSYGVCGAPMGSVNWHLHASQFTYSASDELSICFRYYDGLTGSLRASSPPILVYSKGRLLIEALQCSNLEQKQAGYYAKIRCGKHNYRTGLSESAVWTDLNYIFPVDLSREIQVIVKERCWSGDRVTGEINVPIADVVVQTKSISIAYHVEPGFEVIVSREELPLFDTSRGGALSADEGQSV
;
A
#
# COMPACT_ATOMS: atom_id res chain seq x y z
N MET A 1 -10.69 17.44 -32.16
CA MET A 1 -11.10 16.07 -31.83
C MET A 1 -10.65 15.84 -30.40
N GLU A 2 -11.56 15.58 -29.47
CA GLU A 2 -11.15 15.23 -28.10
C GLU A 2 -10.44 13.87 -28.13
N ALA A 3 -9.30 13.79 -27.45
CA ALA A 3 -8.54 12.55 -27.34
C ALA A 3 -9.30 11.56 -26.43
N SER A 4 -9.24 10.26 -26.78
CA SER A 4 -9.78 9.20 -25.93
C SER A 4 -8.90 9.03 -24.68
N THR A 5 -9.52 8.92 -23.50
CA THR A 5 -8.83 8.85 -22.21
C THR A 5 -9.45 7.81 -21.30
N ILE A 6 -8.62 7.15 -20.49
CA ILE A 6 -9.04 6.46 -19.27
C ILE A 6 -8.44 7.18 -18.06
N ALA A 7 -9.25 7.42 -17.03
CA ALA A 7 -8.83 7.91 -15.73
C ALA A 7 -9.08 6.86 -14.64
N VAL A 8 -8.29 6.91 -13.58
CA VAL A 8 -8.35 5.99 -12.45
C VAL A 8 -8.42 6.78 -11.14
N SER A 9 -9.14 6.27 -10.15
CA SER A 9 -9.34 6.98 -8.86
C SER A 9 -8.10 7.08 -7.98
N CYS A 10 -7.03 6.34 -8.28
CA CYS A 10 -5.80 6.33 -7.50
C CYS A 10 -4.59 6.01 -8.39
N ALA A 11 -3.43 6.55 -8.03
CA ALA A 11 -2.14 6.22 -8.65
C ALA A 11 -1.43 5.04 -7.94
N GLU A 12 -1.86 4.70 -6.73
CA GLU A 12 -1.21 3.71 -5.87
C GLU A 12 -2.25 2.97 -5.03
N CYS A 13 -2.03 1.68 -4.76
CA CYS A 13 -2.79 0.96 -3.75
C CYS A 13 -2.01 -0.18 -3.10
N PHE A 14 -2.41 -0.51 -1.88
CA PHE A 14 -1.86 -1.61 -1.09
C PHE A 14 -2.86 -2.75 -1.01
N LEU A 15 -2.42 -3.94 -1.38
CA LEU A 15 -3.21 -5.16 -1.36
C LEU A 15 -2.46 -6.21 -0.55
N VAL A 16 -2.57 -6.12 0.77
CA VAL A 16 -1.86 -7.02 1.68
C VAL A 16 -2.81 -8.06 2.26
N GLY A 17 -2.45 -9.33 2.14
CA GLY A 17 -3.26 -10.44 2.65
C GLY A 17 -4.66 -10.50 2.01
N PRO A 18 -5.75 -10.64 2.80
CA PRO A 18 -7.10 -10.72 2.24
C PRO A 18 -7.71 -9.35 1.88
N MET A 19 -6.90 -8.27 1.87
CA MET A 19 -7.41 -6.94 1.55
C MET A 19 -7.90 -6.85 0.10
N GLU A 20 -8.95 -6.05 -0.05
CA GLU A 20 -9.54 -5.70 -1.34
C GLU A 20 -9.55 -4.19 -1.48
N LYS A 21 -9.29 -3.70 -2.69
CA LYS A 21 -9.39 -2.28 -3.01
C LYS A 21 -10.31 -2.09 -4.18
N GLU A 22 -11.29 -1.21 -4.02
CA GLU A 22 -12.10 -0.73 -5.12
C GLU A 22 -11.38 0.44 -5.82
N VAL A 23 -11.20 0.32 -7.13
CA VAL A 23 -10.64 1.34 -8.02
C VAL A 23 -11.71 1.72 -9.02
N ARG A 24 -12.07 3.01 -9.08
CA ARG A 24 -12.96 3.49 -10.13
C ARG A 24 -12.16 3.75 -11.41
N VAL A 25 -12.59 3.13 -12.50
CA VAL A 25 -12.06 3.32 -13.85
C VAL A 25 -13.08 4.08 -14.67
N GLU A 26 -12.73 5.28 -15.12
CA GLU A 26 -13.59 6.16 -15.92
C GLU A 26 -13.02 6.30 -17.33
N TRP A 27 -13.87 6.28 -18.35
CA TRP A 27 -13.44 6.47 -19.74
C TRP A 27 -14.22 7.59 -20.43
N ARG A 28 -13.56 8.21 -21.40
CA ARG A 28 -14.14 9.14 -22.36
C ARG A 28 -13.48 8.89 -23.70
N LEU A 29 -14.26 8.56 -24.71
CA LEU A 29 -13.80 8.24 -26.06
C LEU A 29 -14.23 9.33 -27.03
N GLY A 30 -13.41 9.55 -28.06
CA GLY A 30 -13.81 10.39 -29.19
C GLY A 30 -15.10 9.87 -29.83
N ALA A 31 -15.94 10.80 -30.31
CA ALA A 31 -17.36 10.61 -30.66
C ALA A 31 -17.70 9.56 -31.74
N SER A 32 -16.76 8.79 -32.28
CA SER A 32 -17.00 7.79 -33.32
C SER A 32 -16.45 6.40 -32.96
N GLY A 33 -17.23 5.37 -33.25
CA GLY A 33 -16.77 3.97 -33.27
C GLY A 33 -16.70 3.28 -31.91
N VAL A 34 -17.71 3.46 -31.06
CA VAL A 34 -17.93 2.52 -29.94
C VAL A 34 -18.76 1.32 -30.42
N ASN A 35 -18.46 0.14 -29.90
CA ASN A 35 -19.14 -1.10 -30.23
C ASN A 35 -19.74 -1.79 -29.00
N LEU A 36 -20.77 -2.59 -29.23
CA LEU A 36 -21.40 -3.46 -28.23
C LEU A 36 -20.51 -4.60 -27.77
N ILE A 37 -19.36 -4.83 -28.41
CA ILE A 37 -18.35 -5.81 -28.00
C ILE A 37 -17.05 -5.16 -27.50
N ASP A 38 -17.04 -3.84 -27.31
CA ASP A 38 -15.91 -3.14 -26.68
C ASP A 38 -15.69 -3.59 -25.24
N TRP A 39 -14.45 -3.50 -24.78
CA TRP A 39 -14.05 -3.99 -23.46
C TRP A 39 -12.84 -3.22 -22.92
N ILE A 40 -12.70 -3.26 -21.60
CA ILE A 40 -11.51 -2.76 -20.89
C ILE A 40 -10.79 -3.96 -20.28
N GLY A 41 -9.48 -4.04 -20.46
CA GLY A 41 -8.62 -5.01 -19.78
C GLY A 41 -7.70 -4.33 -18.77
N MET A 42 -7.38 -5.05 -17.71
CA MET A 42 -6.35 -4.74 -16.72
C MET A 42 -5.08 -5.51 -17.08
N TYR A 43 -3.94 -4.82 -17.13
CA TYR A 43 -2.67 -5.39 -17.58
C TYR A 43 -1.53 -4.96 -16.68
N GLU A 44 -0.46 -5.73 -16.65
CA GLU A 44 0.86 -5.19 -16.31
C GLU A 44 1.26 -4.15 -17.36
N VAL A 45 1.95 -3.08 -16.94
CA VAL A 45 2.31 -1.97 -17.84
C VAL A 45 3.14 -2.46 -19.04
N ASP A 46 4.04 -3.42 -18.83
CA ASP A 46 4.94 -3.93 -19.85
C ASP A 46 4.32 -5.03 -20.74
N GLU A 47 3.11 -5.50 -20.41
CA GLU A 47 2.40 -6.47 -21.25
C GLU A 47 1.85 -5.76 -22.50
N HIS A 48 2.13 -6.28 -23.68
CA HIS A 48 1.72 -5.70 -24.97
C HIS A 48 0.71 -6.57 -25.73
N ASN A 49 0.54 -7.83 -25.33
CA ASN A 49 -0.43 -8.74 -25.90
C ASN A 49 -1.83 -8.45 -25.30
N PRO A 50 -2.82 -8.03 -26.12
CA PRO A 50 -4.15 -7.71 -25.62
C PRO A 50 -4.86 -8.91 -24.98
N LEU A 51 -4.45 -10.14 -25.31
CA LEU A 51 -5.05 -11.36 -24.77
C LEU A 51 -4.47 -11.79 -23.41
N LEU A 52 -3.38 -11.16 -22.95
CA LEU A 52 -2.73 -11.46 -21.67
C LEU A 52 -3.13 -10.45 -20.60
N TYR A 53 -4.44 -10.27 -20.42
CA TYR A 53 -4.96 -9.43 -19.35
C TYR A 53 -4.92 -10.17 -18.00
N LEU A 54 -4.73 -9.42 -16.92
CA LEU A 54 -4.90 -9.90 -15.54
C LEU A 54 -6.39 -10.08 -15.20
N ASP A 55 -7.22 -9.17 -15.72
CA ASP A 55 -8.68 -9.18 -15.58
C ASP A 55 -9.30 -8.34 -16.70
N TYR A 56 -10.60 -8.49 -16.97
CA TYR A 56 -11.30 -7.70 -17.99
C TYR A 56 -12.78 -7.47 -17.66
N LYS A 57 -13.35 -6.42 -18.24
CA LYS A 57 -14.79 -6.11 -18.17
C LYS A 57 -15.31 -5.68 -19.53
N SER A 58 -16.43 -6.29 -19.93
CA SER A 58 -17.25 -5.89 -21.08
C SER A 58 -18.59 -5.33 -20.61
N TYR A 59 -19.24 -5.98 -19.64
CA TYR A 59 -20.51 -5.50 -19.08
C TYR A 59 -20.35 -4.13 -18.42
N GLY A 60 -21.23 -3.18 -18.77
CA GLY A 60 -21.15 -1.78 -18.33
C GLY A 60 -20.19 -0.90 -19.13
N VAL A 61 -19.36 -1.49 -20.00
CA VAL A 61 -18.40 -0.77 -20.87
C VAL A 61 -18.92 -0.65 -22.31
N CYS A 62 -19.59 -1.69 -22.80
CA CYS A 62 -20.03 -1.82 -24.18
C CYS A 62 -20.92 -0.66 -24.65
N GLY A 63 -20.61 -0.09 -25.82
CA GLY A 63 -21.45 0.87 -26.54
C GLY A 63 -21.56 2.26 -25.93
N ALA A 64 -20.83 2.56 -24.85
CA ALA A 64 -20.85 3.85 -24.18
C ALA A 64 -19.58 4.66 -24.49
N PRO A 65 -19.67 5.84 -25.14
CA PRO A 65 -18.50 6.69 -25.39
C PRO A 65 -17.91 7.29 -24.10
N MET A 66 -18.67 7.29 -23.01
CA MET A 66 -18.19 7.71 -21.70
C MET A 66 -18.89 6.92 -20.61
N GLY A 67 -18.21 6.65 -19.52
CA GLY A 67 -18.75 5.90 -18.41
C GLY A 67 -17.72 5.62 -17.33
N SER A 68 -18.13 4.86 -16.32
CA SER A 68 -17.28 4.44 -15.22
C SER A 68 -17.66 3.05 -14.74
N VAL A 69 -16.67 2.28 -14.30
CA VAL A 69 -16.88 0.99 -13.65
C VAL A 69 -15.98 0.88 -12.43
N ASN A 70 -16.49 0.22 -11.39
CA ASN A 70 -15.68 -0.11 -10.23
C ASN A 70 -14.97 -1.44 -10.45
N TRP A 71 -13.68 -1.46 -10.18
CA TRP A 71 -12.81 -2.61 -10.27
C TRP A 71 -12.39 -3.05 -8.88
N HIS A 72 -12.65 -4.31 -8.54
CA HIS A 72 -12.24 -4.88 -7.27
C HIS A 72 -10.88 -5.55 -7.48
N LEU A 73 -9.86 -5.00 -6.84
CA LEU A 73 -8.52 -5.55 -6.82
C LEU A 73 -8.35 -6.41 -5.57
N HIS A 74 -7.86 -7.63 -5.76
CA HIS A 74 -7.62 -8.60 -4.70
C HIS A 74 -6.15 -8.99 -4.71
N ALA A 75 -5.52 -9.13 -3.54
CA ALA A 75 -4.11 -9.55 -3.45
C ALA A 75 -3.84 -10.89 -4.19
N SER A 76 -4.84 -11.77 -4.23
CA SER A 76 -4.75 -13.06 -4.93
C SER A 76 -4.44 -12.91 -6.43
N GLN A 77 -4.92 -11.83 -7.08
CA GLN A 77 -4.66 -11.53 -8.49
C GLN A 77 -3.18 -11.23 -8.77
N PHE A 78 -2.41 -10.87 -7.73
CA PHE A 78 -1.03 -10.42 -7.83
C PHE A 78 -0.01 -11.40 -7.23
N THR A 79 -0.48 -12.54 -6.68
CA THR A 79 0.37 -13.54 -6.02
C THR A 79 1.46 -14.16 -6.91
N TYR A 80 1.29 -14.07 -8.23
CA TYR A 80 2.22 -14.66 -9.21
C TYR A 80 3.40 -13.74 -9.56
N SER A 81 3.36 -12.46 -9.18
CA SER A 81 4.49 -11.56 -9.41
C SER A 81 5.60 -11.87 -8.40
N ALA A 82 6.81 -12.17 -8.89
CA ALA A 82 7.98 -12.32 -8.02
C ALA A 82 8.36 -11.01 -7.30
N SER A 83 7.88 -9.87 -7.80
CA SER A 83 8.09 -8.54 -7.25
C SER A 83 7.10 -8.20 -6.13
N ASP A 84 7.58 -7.42 -5.15
CA ASP A 84 6.79 -6.88 -4.04
C ASP A 84 5.87 -5.72 -4.48
N GLU A 85 6.12 -5.22 -5.69
CA GLU A 85 5.42 -4.11 -6.35
C GLU A 85 5.11 -4.48 -7.80
N LEU A 86 3.91 -4.16 -8.27
CA LEU A 86 3.49 -4.38 -9.64
C LEU A 86 2.85 -3.11 -10.22
N SER A 87 3.29 -2.70 -11.40
CA SER A 87 2.67 -1.59 -12.11
C SER A 87 1.60 -2.12 -13.07
N ILE A 88 0.35 -1.70 -12.88
CA ILE A 88 -0.77 -2.08 -13.74
C ILE A 88 -1.35 -0.88 -14.49
N CYS A 89 -2.06 -1.15 -15.58
CA CYS A 89 -2.84 -0.14 -16.30
C CYS A 89 -4.15 -0.72 -16.85
N PHE A 90 -5.10 0.17 -17.14
CA PHE A 90 -6.35 -0.17 -17.82
C PHE A 90 -6.30 0.28 -19.26
N ARG A 91 -6.74 -0.59 -20.18
CA ARG A 91 -6.71 -0.32 -21.62
C ARG A 91 -8.09 -0.59 -22.23
N TYR A 92 -8.59 0.37 -23.00
CA TYR A 92 -9.86 0.25 -23.73
C TYR A 92 -9.58 -0.27 -25.14
N TYR A 93 -10.26 -1.34 -25.54
CA TYR A 93 -10.15 -1.91 -26.87
C TYR A 93 -11.45 -1.82 -27.64
N ASP A 94 -11.33 -1.47 -28.91
CA ASP A 94 -12.41 -1.65 -29.88
C ASP A 94 -12.63 -3.15 -30.10
N GLY A 95 -13.84 -3.62 -29.85
CA GLY A 95 -14.13 -5.05 -29.86
C GLY A 95 -14.17 -5.68 -31.26
N LEU A 96 -14.38 -4.89 -32.32
CA LEU A 96 -14.40 -5.41 -33.69
C LEU A 96 -13.00 -5.56 -34.28
N THR A 97 -12.16 -4.56 -34.06
CA THR A 97 -10.84 -4.46 -34.68
C THR A 97 -9.72 -4.93 -33.75
N GLY A 98 -9.98 -5.01 -32.45
CA GLY A 98 -8.95 -5.26 -31.43
C GLY A 98 -8.01 -4.07 -31.23
N SER A 99 -8.33 -2.90 -31.78
CA SER A 99 -7.45 -1.72 -31.71
C SER A 99 -7.49 -1.10 -30.31
N LEU A 100 -6.32 -0.75 -29.77
CA LEU A 100 -6.21 0.03 -28.54
C LEU A 100 -6.72 1.46 -28.77
N ARG A 101 -7.66 1.91 -27.94
CA ARG A 101 -8.33 3.22 -28.07
C ARG A 101 -7.91 4.21 -27.00
N ALA A 102 -7.59 3.73 -25.80
CA ALA A 102 -7.14 4.54 -24.68
C ALA A 102 -6.38 3.67 -23.67
N SER A 103 -5.51 4.30 -22.87
CA SER A 103 -4.84 3.67 -21.73
C SER A 103 -4.87 4.62 -20.54
N SER A 104 -4.99 4.05 -19.34
CA SER A 104 -4.86 4.81 -18.10
C SER A 104 -3.40 5.14 -17.82
N PRO A 105 -3.13 6.17 -17.00
CA PRO A 105 -1.87 6.21 -16.25
C PRO A 105 -1.66 4.90 -15.46
N PRO A 106 -0.40 4.52 -15.20
CA PRO A 106 -0.10 3.37 -14.35
C PRO A 106 -0.64 3.53 -12.92
N ILE A 107 -0.99 2.40 -12.31
CA ILE A 107 -1.25 2.26 -10.88
C ILE A 107 -0.17 1.36 -10.29
N LEU A 108 0.48 1.82 -9.23
CA LEU A 108 1.44 1.00 -8.49
C LEU A 108 0.73 0.19 -7.39
N VAL A 109 0.80 -1.12 -7.50
CA VAL A 109 0.18 -2.08 -6.59
C VAL A 109 1.24 -2.72 -5.72
N TYR A 110 1.12 -2.53 -4.42
CA TYR A 110 2.02 -3.14 -3.43
C TYR A 110 1.38 -4.42 -2.88
N SER A 111 2.00 -5.56 -3.18
CA SER A 111 1.53 -6.89 -2.75
C SER A 111 2.16 -7.31 -1.42
N LYS A 112 3.29 -6.70 -1.05
CA LYS A 112 3.92 -6.84 0.27
C LYS A 112 4.10 -5.46 0.89
N GLY A 113 3.41 -5.25 2.01
CA GLY A 113 3.58 -4.05 2.83
C GLY A 113 4.61 -4.27 3.93
N ARG A 114 5.35 -3.23 4.26
CA ARG A 114 6.11 -3.13 5.51
C ARG A 114 5.50 -2.00 6.32
N LEU A 115 5.28 -2.27 7.59
CA LEU A 115 4.76 -1.28 8.51
C LEU A 115 5.90 -0.72 9.33
N LEU A 116 6.18 0.57 9.15
CA LEU A 116 7.17 1.30 9.94
C LEU A 116 6.46 1.99 11.11
N ILE A 117 6.84 1.62 12.33
CA ILE A 117 6.39 2.34 13.52
C ILE A 117 7.52 3.30 13.91
N GLU A 118 7.29 4.59 13.72
CA GLU A 118 8.22 5.64 14.11
C GLU A 118 8.03 6.04 15.57
N ALA A 119 6.78 6.15 16.01
CA ALA A 119 6.48 6.57 17.36
C ALA A 119 5.19 5.92 17.91
N LEU A 120 5.17 5.80 19.24
CA LEU A 120 4.04 5.36 20.02
C LEU A 120 3.88 6.30 21.21
N GLN A 121 2.69 6.80 21.42
CA GLN A 121 2.35 7.62 22.57
C GLN A 121 1.10 7.07 23.25
N CYS A 122 1.14 6.94 24.56
CA CYS A 122 -0.03 6.63 25.36
C CYS A 122 -0.31 7.80 26.30
N SER A 123 -1.48 8.38 26.12
CA SER A 123 -2.01 9.53 26.86
C SER A 123 -2.90 9.05 28.01
N ASN A 124 -3.15 9.91 29.00
CA ASN A 124 -3.96 9.59 30.19
C ASN A 124 -3.35 8.48 31.08
N LEU A 125 -2.04 8.27 31.00
CA LEU A 125 -1.28 7.50 31.99
C LEU A 125 -0.64 8.45 33.00
N GLU A 126 -0.64 8.07 34.27
CA GLU A 126 0.10 8.79 35.31
C GLU A 126 1.60 8.65 35.06
N GLN A 127 2.39 9.68 35.34
CA GLN A 127 3.85 9.52 35.28
C GLN A 127 4.31 8.56 36.39
N LYS A 128 5.12 7.56 36.01
CA LYS A 128 5.65 6.55 36.94
C LYS A 128 7.15 6.43 36.81
N GLN A 129 7.85 6.52 37.94
CA GLN A 129 9.32 6.37 38.01
C GLN A 129 9.81 4.98 37.55
N ALA A 130 9.01 3.93 37.76
CA ALA A 130 9.33 2.60 37.25
C ALA A 130 9.18 2.49 35.72
N GLY A 131 8.43 3.42 35.12
CA GLY A 131 8.21 3.53 33.70
C GLY A 131 7.24 2.49 33.12
N TYR A 132 6.86 2.77 31.87
CA TYR A 132 6.06 1.93 31.01
C TYR A 132 6.92 1.35 29.90
N TYR A 133 6.55 0.21 29.35
CA TYR A 133 7.04 -0.24 28.06
C TYR A 133 5.88 -0.80 27.24
N ALA A 134 6.00 -0.76 25.91
CA ALA A 134 5.03 -1.34 25.01
C ALA A 134 5.56 -2.64 24.41
N LYS A 135 4.65 -3.58 24.16
CA LYS A 135 4.86 -4.73 23.28
C LYS A 135 4.01 -4.53 22.04
N ILE A 136 4.63 -4.52 20.88
CA ILE A 136 3.94 -4.42 19.59
C ILE A 136 4.06 -5.76 18.90
N ARG A 137 2.96 -6.29 18.39
CA ARG A 137 2.87 -7.59 17.75
C ARG A 137 2.15 -7.46 16.41
N CYS A 138 2.67 -8.15 15.41
CA CYS A 138 2.04 -8.32 14.10
C CYS A 138 2.33 -9.75 13.65
N GLY A 139 1.32 -10.60 13.62
CA GLY A 139 1.50 -12.03 13.33
C GLY A 139 2.52 -12.68 14.28
N LYS A 140 3.58 -13.27 13.72
CA LYS A 140 4.68 -13.88 14.51
C LYS A 140 5.73 -12.88 14.99
N HIS A 141 5.70 -11.66 14.47
CA HIS A 141 6.68 -10.63 14.77
C HIS A 141 6.30 -9.88 16.04
N ASN A 142 7.30 -9.59 16.87
CA ASN A 142 7.11 -8.88 18.11
C ASN A 142 8.26 -7.90 18.34
N TYR A 143 7.92 -6.74 18.86
CA TYR A 143 8.86 -5.71 19.28
C TYR A 143 8.51 -5.27 20.70
N ARG A 144 9.53 -4.93 21.47
CA ARG A 144 9.37 -4.36 22.81
C ARG A 144 10.13 -3.04 22.87
N THR A 145 9.45 -1.97 23.25
CA THR A 145 10.09 -0.67 23.43
C THR A 145 10.97 -0.64 24.69
N GLY A 146 11.81 0.39 24.81
CA GLY A 146 12.46 0.75 26.06
C GLY A 146 11.47 1.23 27.13
N LEU A 147 11.95 1.46 28.36
CA LEU A 147 11.12 2.06 29.41
C LEU A 147 10.93 3.56 29.15
N SER A 148 9.73 4.08 29.42
CA SER A 148 9.39 5.50 29.32
C SER A 148 8.49 5.88 30.50
N GLU A 149 8.85 6.93 31.24
CA GLU A 149 8.05 7.41 32.38
C GLU A 149 6.74 8.07 31.93
N SER A 150 6.74 8.68 30.74
CA SER A 150 5.61 9.38 30.14
C SER A 150 4.83 8.55 29.13
N ALA A 151 5.22 7.29 28.93
CA ALA A 151 4.67 6.40 27.91
C ALA A 151 4.71 6.99 26.48
N VAL A 152 5.78 7.75 26.19
CA VAL A 152 6.12 8.25 24.86
C VAL A 152 7.38 7.54 24.38
N TRP A 153 7.34 7.04 23.15
CA TRP A 153 8.46 6.41 22.46
C TRP A 153 8.55 6.98 21.04
N THR A 154 9.70 7.55 20.71
CA THR A 154 10.04 8.04 19.37
C THR A 154 11.17 7.23 18.77
N ASP A 155 11.44 7.41 17.48
CA ASP A 155 12.56 6.81 16.77
C ASP A 155 12.61 5.28 16.85
N LEU A 156 11.44 4.64 16.98
CA LEU A 156 11.34 3.19 17.13
C LEU A 156 11.89 2.46 15.89
N ASN A 157 11.72 3.07 14.72
CA ASN A 157 12.24 2.63 13.41
C ASN A 157 12.09 1.13 13.16
N TYR A 158 11.04 0.54 13.71
CA TYR A 158 10.86 -0.90 13.66
C TYR A 158 9.92 -1.25 12.53
N ILE A 159 10.38 -2.18 11.70
CA ILE A 159 9.71 -2.60 10.48
C ILE A 159 9.05 -3.95 10.73
N PHE A 160 7.73 -3.99 10.70
CA PHE A 160 6.97 -5.23 10.66
C PHE A 160 6.72 -5.64 9.21
N PRO A 161 7.11 -6.84 8.77
CA PRO A 161 6.55 -7.39 7.56
C PRO A 161 5.05 -7.59 7.82
N VAL A 162 4.20 -7.04 6.95
CA VAL A 162 2.77 -7.23 7.07
C VAL A 162 2.46 -8.65 6.58
N ASP A 163 2.56 -9.61 7.50
CA ASP A 163 2.66 -11.05 7.24
C ASP A 163 1.29 -11.75 7.18
N LEU A 164 0.31 -11.16 6.46
CA LEU A 164 -1.09 -11.64 6.41
C LEU A 164 -1.86 -11.47 7.73
N SER A 165 -1.23 -10.99 8.81
CA SER A 165 -1.95 -10.57 10.02
C SER A 165 -2.99 -9.52 9.63
N ARG A 166 -4.20 -9.61 10.20
CA ARG A 166 -5.24 -8.61 9.98
C ARG A 166 -5.09 -7.41 10.90
N GLU A 167 -4.27 -7.54 11.95
CA GLU A 167 -4.16 -6.55 13.02
C GLU A 167 -2.74 -6.42 13.58
N ILE A 168 -2.48 -5.24 14.15
CA ILE A 168 -1.34 -4.93 15.01
C ILE A 168 -1.86 -4.86 16.43
N GLN A 169 -1.27 -5.65 17.31
CA GLN A 169 -1.58 -5.59 18.73
C GLN A 169 -0.51 -4.76 19.45
N VAL A 170 -0.92 -3.73 20.18
CA VAL A 170 -0.06 -2.93 21.06
C VAL A 170 -0.51 -3.12 22.50
N ILE A 171 0.38 -3.60 23.36
CA ILE A 171 0.13 -3.79 24.79
C ILE A 171 1.10 -2.90 25.57
N VAL A 172 0.59 -1.95 26.34
CA VAL A 172 1.39 -1.14 27.26
C VAL A 172 1.35 -1.76 28.64
N LYS A 173 2.55 -1.89 29.22
CA LYS A 173 2.77 -2.46 30.53
C LYS A 173 3.52 -1.48 31.41
N GLU A 174 3.03 -1.31 32.62
CA GLU A 174 3.73 -0.65 33.71
C GLU A 174 4.69 -1.63 34.38
N ARG A 175 5.90 -1.19 34.63
CA ARG A 175 6.86 -1.96 35.41
C ARG A 175 6.51 -1.82 36.88
N CYS A 176 6.21 -2.93 37.55
CA CYS A 176 6.02 -2.95 39.00
C CYS A 176 6.97 -3.96 39.65
N TRP A 177 7.31 -3.70 40.91
CA TRP A 177 8.13 -4.58 41.75
C TRP A 177 7.52 -5.99 41.93
N SER A 178 6.19 -6.08 41.94
CA SER A 178 5.43 -7.33 42.04
C SER A 178 5.19 -8.03 40.69
N GLY A 179 5.79 -7.53 39.61
CA GLY A 179 5.57 -8.01 38.24
C GLY A 179 4.86 -6.98 37.36
N ASP A 180 5.04 -7.10 36.05
CA ASP A 180 4.53 -6.10 35.10
C ASP A 180 3.01 -6.12 35.01
N ARG A 181 2.39 -4.94 35.16
CA ARG A 181 0.94 -4.75 35.05
C ARG A 181 0.57 -4.28 33.65
N VAL A 182 -0.43 -4.88 33.01
CA VAL A 182 -0.97 -4.36 31.74
C VAL A 182 -1.82 -3.13 32.05
N THR A 183 -1.49 -2.00 31.44
CA THR A 183 -2.21 -0.73 31.63
C THR A 183 -3.02 -0.31 30.43
N GLY A 184 -2.77 -0.92 29.27
CA GLY A 184 -3.73 -0.92 28.17
C GLY A 184 -3.30 -1.81 27.01
N GLU A 185 -4.26 -2.13 26.17
CA GLU A 185 -4.12 -3.03 25.04
C GLU A 185 -5.03 -2.57 23.91
N ILE A 186 -4.50 -2.55 22.69
CA ILE A 186 -5.24 -2.20 21.48
C ILE A 186 -4.89 -3.16 20.35
N ASN A 187 -5.90 -3.55 19.58
CA ASN A 187 -5.74 -4.25 18.32
C ASN A 187 -6.18 -3.30 17.20
N VAL A 188 -5.28 -3.03 16.26
CA VAL A 188 -5.48 -2.08 15.17
C VAL A 188 -5.53 -2.86 13.87
N PRO A 189 -6.66 -2.86 13.13
CA PRO A 189 -6.70 -3.47 11.82
C PRO A 189 -5.66 -2.86 10.90
N ILE A 190 -4.86 -3.67 10.22
CA ILE A 190 -3.82 -3.19 9.28
C ILE A 190 -4.47 -2.40 8.14
N ALA A 191 -5.70 -2.74 7.76
CA ALA A 191 -6.46 -1.98 6.78
C ALA A 191 -6.64 -0.51 7.19
N ASP A 192 -6.94 -0.24 8.46
CA ASP A 192 -7.13 1.11 8.98
C ASP A 192 -5.80 1.88 8.96
N VAL A 193 -4.69 1.17 9.17
CA VAL A 193 -3.35 1.74 9.10
C VAL A 193 -2.97 2.12 7.68
N VAL A 194 -3.19 1.22 6.73
CA VAL A 194 -2.82 1.42 5.33
C VAL A 194 -3.65 2.54 4.69
N VAL A 195 -4.90 2.74 5.13
CA VAL A 195 -5.78 3.80 4.61
C VAL A 195 -5.41 5.18 5.15
N GLN A 196 -4.83 5.27 6.36
CA GLN A 196 -4.47 6.54 7.00
C GLN A 196 -3.00 6.89 6.72
N THR A 197 -2.77 7.89 5.88
CA THR A 197 -1.51 8.03 5.15
C THR A 197 -0.30 8.59 5.92
N LYS A 198 -0.43 9.08 7.17
CA LYS A 198 0.71 9.73 7.88
C LYS A 198 0.76 9.62 9.41
N SER A 199 -0.37 9.39 10.09
CA SER A 199 -0.43 9.26 11.55
C SER A 199 -1.78 8.67 11.94
N ILE A 200 -1.81 7.73 12.88
CA ILE A 200 -3.04 7.04 13.30
C ILE A 200 -3.29 7.33 14.78
N SER A 201 -3.97 8.43 15.05
CA SER A 201 -4.42 8.74 16.40
C SER A 201 -5.64 7.88 16.72
N ILE A 202 -5.47 6.79 17.48
CA ILE A 202 -6.57 5.88 17.84
C ILE A 202 -6.99 6.07 19.30
N ALA A 203 -7.99 6.91 19.53
CA ALA A 203 -8.62 7.00 20.84
C ALA A 203 -9.69 5.91 21.00
N TYR A 204 -9.64 5.09 22.06
CA TYR A 204 -10.80 4.27 22.44
C TYR A 204 -11.09 4.22 23.94
N HIS A 205 -12.39 3.99 24.16
CA HIS A 205 -13.17 3.92 25.39
C HIS A 205 -12.56 2.99 26.45
N VAL A 206 -11.69 3.55 27.29
CA VAL A 206 -11.47 3.33 28.73
C VAL A 206 -10.04 3.83 28.98
N GLU A 207 -9.89 4.83 29.86
CA GLU A 207 -8.62 5.46 30.20
C GLU A 207 -7.51 4.40 30.41
N PRO A 208 -6.47 4.34 29.55
CA PRO A 208 -5.77 5.46 28.90
C PRO A 208 -5.97 5.58 27.38
N GLY A 209 -5.75 6.78 26.83
CA GLY A 209 -5.84 7.04 25.39
C GLY A 209 -4.55 6.63 24.65
N PHE A 210 -4.65 6.21 23.39
CA PHE A 210 -3.49 5.81 22.60
C PHE A 210 -3.36 6.69 21.36
N GLU A 211 -2.14 7.00 20.96
CA GLU A 211 -1.81 7.62 19.70
C GLU A 211 -0.65 6.84 19.08
N VAL A 212 -0.89 6.23 17.91
CA VAL A 212 0.09 5.41 17.21
C VAL A 212 0.46 6.12 15.92
N ILE A 213 1.63 6.75 15.88
CA ILE A 213 2.09 7.41 14.66
C ILE A 213 2.78 6.34 13.81
N VAL A 214 2.05 5.87 12.79
CA VAL A 214 2.58 5.00 11.74
C VAL A 214 2.87 5.86 10.53
N SER A 215 4.11 5.80 10.05
CA SER A 215 4.51 6.42 8.81
C SER A 215 4.74 5.34 7.75
N ARG A 216 4.63 5.74 6.49
CA ARG A 216 5.02 4.92 5.35
C ARG A 216 6.44 5.31 4.97
N GLU A 217 7.36 4.34 4.95
CA GLU A 217 8.64 4.52 4.26
C GLU A 217 8.43 4.13 2.79
N GLU A 218 8.48 5.12 1.89
CA GLU A 218 8.75 4.85 0.49
C GLU A 218 10.21 4.40 0.41
N LEU A 219 10.46 3.15 0.04
CA LEU A 219 11.82 2.71 -0.24
C LEU A 219 12.37 3.62 -1.35
N PRO A 220 13.56 4.22 -1.18
CA PRO A 220 14.13 5.05 -2.22
C PRO A 220 14.31 4.20 -3.48
N LEU A 221 13.69 4.65 -4.58
CA LEU A 221 14.02 4.19 -5.92
C LEU A 221 15.54 4.19 -6.05
N PHE A 222 16.12 3.03 -6.34
CA PHE A 222 17.55 2.94 -6.64
C PHE A 222 17.87 3.94 -7.76
N ASP A 223 18.57 5.02 -7.39
CA ASP A 223 19.10 5.96 -8.34
C ASP A 223 20.21 5.26 -9.13
N THR A 224 19.86 4.79 -10.32
CA THR A 224 20.81 4.18 -11.27
C THR A 224 21.66 5.24 -11.99
N SER A 225 21.57 6.52 -11.63
CA SER A 225 22.38 7.59 -12.22
C SER A 225 23.70 7.87 -11.46
N ARG A 226 24.43 6.81 -11.10
CA ARG A 226 25.89 6.90 -10.91
C ARG A 226 26.60 5.79 -11.67
N GLY A 227 26.46 5.86 -13.00
CA GLY A 227 27.46 5.32 -13.91
C GLY A 227 28.77 6.10 -13.72
N GLY A 228 29.61 5.62 -12.79
CA GLY A 228 30.99 6.05 -12.67
C GLY A 228 31.73 5.68 -13.95
N ALA A 229 32.09 6.68 -14.74
CA ALA A 229 33.06 6.54 -15.81
C ALA A 229 34.39 6.08 -15.19
N LEU A 230 34.70 4.80 -15.32
CA LEU A 230 36.06 4.30 -15.14
C LEU A 230 36.84 4.70 -16.39
N SER A 231 37.70 5.71 -16.24
CA SER A 231 38.73 6.03 -17.20
C SER A 231 39.71 4.87 -17.27
N ALA A 232 39.81 4.23 -18.44
CA ALA A 232 40.90 3.34 -18.78
C ALA A 232 42.16 4.20 -18.96
N ASP A 233 43.08 4.08 -17.99
CA ASP A 233 44.44 4.57 -18.10
C ASP A 233 45.24 3.48 -18.82
N GLU A 234 45.42 3.62 -20.14
CA GLU A 234 46.37 2.81 -20.89
C GLU A 234 47.79 3.34 -20.62
N GLY A 235 48.46 2.67 -19.69
CA GLY A 235 49.90 2.80 -19.50
C GLY A 235 50.65 2.29 -20.74
N GLN A 236 51.27 3.21 -21.47
CA GLN A 236 52.39 2.89 -22.35
C GLN A 236 53.65 2.67 -21.51
N SER A 237 54.16 1.45 -21.52
CA SER A 237 55.59 1.20 -21.29
C SER A 237 56.03 -0.13 -21.91
N VAL A 238 57.03 -0.01 -22.79
CA VAL A 238 57.90 -0.98 -23.47
C VAL A 238 57.37 -1.60 -24.77
#